data_AF-A0A965V889-F1
#
_entry.id   AF-A0A965V889-F1
#
_cell.length_a   1.000
_cell.length_b   1.000
_cell.length_c   1.000
_cell.angle_alpha   90.00
_cell.angle_beta   90.00
_cell.angle_gamma   90.00
#
_symmetry.space_group_name_H-M   'P 1'
#
loop_
_entity.id
_entity.type
_entity.pdbx_description
1 polymer ?
#
loop_
_entity_poly.entity_id
_entity_poly.type
_entity_poly.pdbx_seq_one_letter_code
_entity_poly.pdbx_strand_id
1 'polypeptide(L)'
;MEEQGNMPFLNHLEELRWRLVRAAIAILIVGTAIWFYQETIINVVFLSMAKKEFITFQIMCKYFGICITEIPIKFQSMTVSGQFSYALMMSFLGGIVLTFPYLFYQIWAFVKPGLKFKEKNLAR
;
A
#
# COMPACT_ATOMS: atom_id res chain seq x y z
N MET A 1 9.19 -38.49 23.84
CA MET A 1 9.67 -37.15 24.23
C MET A 1 9.70 -36.33 22.96
N GLU A 2 8.80 -35.36 22.86
CA GLU A 2 8.52 -34.59 21.65
C GLU A 2 9.57 -33.48 21.48
N GLU A 3 10.43 -33.60 20.47
CA GLU A 3 11.34 -32.54 20.06
C GLU A 3 10.56 -31.43 19.33
N GLN A 4 10.42 -30.27 19.98
CA GLN A 4 9.88 -29.02 19.40
C GLN A 4 10.83 -28.37 18.36
N GLY A 5 11.59 -29.15 17.60
CA GLY A 5 12.84 -28.68 16.97
C GLY A 5 12.97 -28.84 15.46
N ASN A 6 12.12 -29.60 14.76
CA ASN A 6 12.35 -29.84 13.33
C ASN A 6 11.05 -30.14 12.58
N MET A 7 10.39 -29.11 12.04
CA MET A 7 9.47 -29.35 10.94
C MET A 7 10.32 -29.80 9.74
N PRO A 8 10.01 -30.92 9.06
CA PRO A 8 10.75 -31.34 7.88
C PRO A 8 10.77 -30.22 6.83
N PHE A 9 11.86 -30.07 6.06
CA PHE A 9 12.03 -29.01 5.05
C PHE A 9 10.82 -28.84 4.12
N LEU A 10 10.16 -29.95 3.77
CA LEU A 10 8.94 -29.94 2.98
C LEU A 10 7.77 -29.22 3.69
N ASN A 11 7.61 -29.40 4.99
CA ASN A 11 6.59 -28.68 5.79
C ASN A 11 6.90 -27.18 5.89
N HIS A 12 8.17 -26.78 5.86
CA HIS A 12 8.55 -25.36 5.81
C HIS A 12 8.23 -24.73 4.44
N LEU A 13 8.41 -25.48 3.34
CA LEU A 13 8.01 -25.04 2.00
C LEU A 13 6.48 -24.99 1.84
N GLU A 14 5.75 -25.95 2.44
CA GLU A 14 4.28 -25.94 2.50
C GLU A 14 3.76 -24.68 3.21
N GLU A 15 4.40 -24.31 4.32
CA GLU A 15 4.07 -23.10 5.07
C GLU A 15 4.31 -21.82 4.24
N LEU A 16 5.41 -21.76 3.49
CA LEU A 16 5.70 -20.64 2.58
C LEU A 16 4.62 -20.50 1.51
N ARG A 17 4.23 -21.59 0.85
CA ARG A 17 3.17 -21.58 -0.16
C ARG A 17 1.88 -21.02 0.41
N TRP A 18 1.48 -21.49 1.60
CA TRP A 18 0.22 -21.06 2.19
C TRP A 18 0.23 -19.62 2.70
N ARG A 19 1.39 -19.14 3.13
CA ARG A 19 1.61 -17.72 3.43
C ARG A 19 1.54 -16.87 2.15
N LEU A 20 2.19 -17.30 1.06
CA LEU A 20 2.17 -16.58 -0.22
C LEU A 20 0.75 -16.47 -0.80
N VAL A 21 -0.05 -17.52 -0.74
CA VAL A 21 -1.44 -17.46 -1.22
C VAL A 21 -2.28 -16.50 -0.38
N ARG A 22 -2.15 -16.53 0.94
CA ARG A 22 -2.87 -15.58 1.82
C ARG A 22 -2.43 -14.13 1.57
N ALA A 23 -1.15 -13.89 1.31
CA ALA A 23 -0.63 -12.56 0.93
C ALA A 23 -1.25 -12.08 -0.39
N ALA A 24 -1.27 -12.96 -1.41
CA ALA A 24 -1.84 -12.66 -2.71
C ALA A 24 -3.34 -12.36 -2.62
N ILE A 25 -4.10 -13.15 -1.85
CA ILE A 25 -5.52 -12.90 -1.62
C ILE A 25 -5.74 -11.55 -0.92
N ALA A 26 -4.93 -11.21 0.09
CA ALA A 26 -5.04 -9.92 0.76
C ALA A 26 -4.81 -8.74 -0.19
N ILE A 27 -3.76 -8.79 -1.04
CA ILE A 27 -3.49 -7.76 -2.05
C ILE A 27 -4.65 -7.64 -3.04
N LEU A 28 -5.21 -8.77 -3.51
CA LEU A 28 -6.33 -8.76 -4.46
C LEU A 28 -7.60 -8.15 -3.85
N ILE A 29 -7.92 -8.46 -2.59
CA ILE A 29 -9.08 -7.89 -1.89
C ILE A 29 -8.93 -6.37 -1.76
N VAL A 30 -7.77 -5.91 -1.27
CA VAL A 30 -7.50 -4.48 -1.08
C VAL A 30 -7.43 -3.75 -2.42
N GLY A 31 -6.78 -4.34 -3.44
CA GLY A 31 -6.71 -3.77 -4.78
C GLY A 31 -8.08 -3.64 -5.45
N THR A 32 -8.96 -4.64 -5.28
CA THR A 32 -10.34 -4.58 -5.77
C THR A 32 -11.12 -3.47 -5.06
N ALA A 33 -10.96 -3.30 -3.75
CA ALA A 33 -11.58 -2.20 -3.03
C ALA A 33 -11.10 -0.83 -3.55
N ILE A 34 -9.79 -0.65 -3.78
CA ILE A 34 -9.24 0.60 -4.35
C ILE A 34 -9.82 0.87 -5.74
N TRP A 35 -10.00 -0.16 -6.57
CA TRP A 35 -10.60 -0.02 -7.90
C TRP A 35 -12.01 0.58 -7.82
N PHE A 36 -12.85 0.09 -6.90
CA PHE A 36 -14.20 0.65 -6.69
C PHE A 36 -14.19 2.10 -6.18
N TYR A 37 -13.20 2.47 -5.36
CA TYR A 37 -13.09 3.82 -4.78
C TYR A 37 -12.09 4.74 -5.50
N GLN A 38 -11.68 4.41 -6.74
CA GLN A 38 -10.63 5.15 -7.44
C GLN A 38 -10.94 6.64 -7.60
N GLU A 39 -12.19 6.98 -7.92
CA GLU A 39 -12.60 8.35 -8.21
C GLU A 39 -12.52 9.18 -6.92
N THR A 40 -12.96 8.61 -5.81
CA THR A 40 -12.86 9.23 -4.49
C THR A 40 -11.40 9.44 -4.09
N ILE A 41 -10.52 8.45 -4.29
CA ILE A 41 -9.10 8.57 -3.94
C ILE A 41 -8.43 9.66 -4.77
N ILE A 42 -8.70 9.73 -6.08
CA ILE A 42 -8.14 10.78 -6.95
C ILE A 42 -8.66 12.16 -6.51
N ASN A 43 -9.95 12.30 -6.25
CA ASN A 43 -10.56 13.58 -5.88
C ASN A 43 -10.14 14.09 -4.49
N VAL A 44 -9.96 13.18 -3.52
CA VAL A 44 -9.68 13.51 -2.12
C VAL A 44 -8.18 13.55 -1.82
N VAL A 45 -7.38 12.66 -2.39
CA VAL A 45 -5.93 12.59 -2.08
C VAL A 45 -5.13 13.44 -3.06
N PHE A 46 -5.31 13.22 -4.37
CA PHE A 46 -4.50 13.89 -5.39
C PHE A 46 -5.02 15.30 -5.70
N LEU A 47 -6.31 15.45 -6.01
CA LEU A 47 -6.87 16.75 -6.38
C LEU A 47 -7.00 17.70 -5.19
N SER A 48 -7.13 17.19 -3.96
CA SER A 48 -7.14 18.05 -2.76
C SER A 48 -5.83 18.81 -2.58
N MET A 49 -4.69 18.21 -2.94
CA MET A 49 -3.38 18.88 -2.94
C MET A 49 -3.28 19.97 -4.03
N ALA A 50 -4.04 19.83 -5.13
CA ALA A 50 -4.08 20.79 -6.22
C ALA A 50 -5.10 21.93 -6.01
N LYS A 51 -5.92 21.87 -4.96
CA LYS A 51 -6.93 22.91 -4.66
C LYS A 51 -6.29 24.09 -3.93
N LYS A 52 -6.79 25.30 -4.25
CA LYS A 52 -6.39 26.57 -3.60
C LYS A 52 -6.59 26.60 -2.08
N GLU A 53 -7.45 25.72 -1.57
CA GLU A 53 -7.81 25.65 -0.16
C GLU A 53 -6.77 24.94 0.70
N PHE A 54 -5.73 24.36 0.09
CA PHE A 54 -4.65 23.71 0.83
C PHE A 54 -3.94 24.72 1.76
N ILE A 55 -3.66 24.30 2.99
CA ILE A 55 -3.11 25.13 4.06
C ILE A 55 -1.87 25.92 3.62
N THR A 56 -1.02 25.33 2.79
CA THR A 56 0.18 25.99 2.25
C THR A 56 -0.15 27.27 1.47
N PHE A 57 -1.17 27.25 0.60
CA PHE A 57 -1.56 28.43 -0.19
C PHE A 57 -2.24 29.50 0.66
N GLN A 58 -3.02 29.10 1.67
CA GLN A 58 -3.62 30.04 2.62
C GLN A 58 -2.56 30.74 3.48
N ILE A 59 -1.57 29.99 3.99
CA ILE A 59 -0.46 30.55 4.77
C ILE A 59 0.39 31.48 3.91
N MET A 60 0.70 31.10 2.68
CA MET A 60 1.43 31.97 1.75
C MET A 60 0.67 33.26 1.45
N CYS A 61 -0.64 33.19 1.22
CA CYS A 61 -1.46 34.37 0.98
C CYS A 61 -1.51 35.28 2.23
N LYS A 62 -1.57 34.70 3.44
CA LYS A 62 -1.58 35.48 4.70
C LYS A 62 -0.23 36.11 5.05
N TYR A 63 0.89 35.44 4.79
CA TYR A 63 2.22 35.88 5.23
C TYR A 63 3.01 36.62 4.14
N PHE A 64 2.88 36.20 2.87
CA PHE A 64 3.60 36.77 1.73
C PHE A 64 2.72 37.63 0.81
N GLY A 65 1.40 37.68 1.01
CA GLY A 65 0.48 38.52 0.23
C GLY A 65 0.26 38.06 -1.22
N ILE A 66 0.80 36.91 -1.61
CA ILE A 66 0.67 36.34 -2.95
C ILE A 66 -0.49 35.34 -2.92
N CYS A 67 -1.64 35.75 -3.47
CA CYS A 67 -2.87 34.96 -3.45
C CYS A 67 -3.22 34.49 -4.88
N ILE A 68 -3.40 33.18 -5.04
CA ILE A 68 -3.75 32.55 -6.31
C ILE A 68 -5.27 32.34 -6.32
N THR A 69 -6.00 33.13 -7.11
CA THR A 69 -7.47 33.13 -7.11
C THR A 69 -8.04 32.00 -7.96
N GLU A 70 -7.38 31.67 -9.06
CA GLU A 70 -7.85 30.68 -10.04
C GLU A 70 -6.68 29.89 -10.60
N ILE A 71 -6.71 28.57 -10.42
CA ILE A 71 -5.79 27.65 -11.08
C ILE A 71 -6.62 26.89 -12.11
N PRO A 72 -6.64 27.31 -13.39
CA PRO A 72 -7.44 26.66 -14.42
C PRO A 72 -6.73 25.39 -14.91
N ILE A 73 -6.54 24.40 -14.03
CA ILE A 73 -6.06 23.07 -14.45
C ILE A 73 -7.26 22.23 -14.87
N LYS A 74 -7.45 22.11 -16.18
CA LYS A 74 -8.29 21.05 -16.74
C LYS A 74 -7.46 19.77 -16.78
N PHE A 75 -7.67 18.89 -15.81
CA PHE A 75 -7.11 17.54 -15.87
C PHE A 75 -7.76 16.80 -17.03
N GLN A 76 -7.07 16.75 -18.17
CA GLN A 76 -7.54 16.08 -19.37
C GLN A 76 -6.61 14.90 -19.66
N SER A 77 -7.19 13.71 -19.73
CA SER A 77 -6.46 12.51 -20.12
C SER A 77 -6.16 12.59 -21.62
N MET A 78 -4.90 12.84 -21.97
CA MET A 78 -4.44 12.97 -23.35
C MET A 78 -4.40 11.61 -24.09
N THR A 79 -4.58 10.50 -23.36
CA THR A 79 -4.60 9.14 -23.90
C THR A 79 -5.89 8.44 -23.52
N VAL A 80 -6.53 7.81 -24.51
CA VAL A 80 -7.80 7.08 -24.33
C VAL A 80 -7.64 5.92 -23.36
N SER A 81 -6.47 5.26 -23.38
CA SER A 81 -6.11 4.17 -22.46
C SER A 81 -5.49 4.64 -21.14
N GLY A 82 -5.23 5.95 -20.99
CA GLY A 82 -4.52 6.50 -19.83
C GLY A 82 -5.29 6.27 -18.53
N GLN A 83 -6.57 6.61 -18.50
CA GLN A 83 -7.40 6.49 -17.29
C GLN A 83 -7.47 5.04 -16.79
N PHE A 84 -7.65 4.08 -17.70
CA PHE A 84 -7.66 2.66 -17.36
C PHE A 84 -6.29 2.19 -16.83
N SER A 85 -5.19 2.58 -17.48
CA SER A 85 -3.85 2.22 -17.03
C SER A 85 -3.52 2.82 -15.66
N TYR A 86 -3.90 4.08 -15.41
CA TYR A 86 -3.77 4.71 -14.10
C TYR A 86 -4.61 3.98 -13.04
N ALA A 87 -5.85 3.62 -13.34
CA ALA A 87 -6.71 2.86 -12.43
C ALA A 87 -6.08 1.52 -12.03
N LEU A 88 -5.53 0.79 -13.01
CA LEU A 88 -4.91 -0.52 -12.80
C LEU A 88 -3.62 -0.39 -12.00
N MET A 89 -2.76 0.56 -12.37
CA MET A 89 -1.51 0.78 -11.64
C MET A 89 -1.76 1.27 -10.21
N MET A 90 -2.76 2.14 -10.01
CA MET A 90 -3.13 2.66 -8.69
C MET A 90 -3.73 1.57 -7.79
N SER A 91 -4.62 0.72 -8.32
CA SER A 91 -5.20 -0.39 -7.55
C SER A 91 -4.16 -1.45 -7.18
N PHE A 92 -3.24 -1.78 -8.09
CA PHE A 92 -2.16 -2.74 -7.81
C PHE A 92 -1.15 -2.18 -6.80
N LEU A 93 -0.56 -1.02 -7.11
CA LEU A 93 0.48 -0.43 -6.27
C LEU A 93 -0.08 0.04 -4.93
N GLY A 94 -1.25 0.70 -4.93
CA GLY A 94 -1.96 1.10 -3.73
C GLY A 94 -2.39 -0.08 -2.88
N GLY A 95 -2.78 -1.20 -3.51
CA GLY A 95 -3.13 -2.44 -2.81
C GLY A 95 -1.94 -3.00 -2.02
N ILE A 96 -0.76 -3.02 -2.63
CA ILE A 96 0.49 -3.44 -1.96
C ILE A 96 0.83 -2.51 -0.80
N VAL A 97 0.76 -1.18 -1.01
CA VAL A 97 1.10 -0.19 0.01
C VAL A 97 0.17 -0.29 1.22
N LEU A 98 -1.15 -0.42 1.02
CA LEU A 98 -2.10 -0.58 2.13
C LEU A 98 -1.98 -1.94 2.82
N THR A 99 -1.63 -2.99 2.07
CA THR A 99 -1.42 -4.35 2.63
C THR A 99 -0.02 -4.50 3.26
N PHE A 100 0.86 -3.49 3.15
CA PHE A 100 2.25 -3.57 3.59
C PHE A 100 2.46 -4.07 5.03
N PRO A 101 1.69 -3.61 6.05
CA PRO A 101 1.86 -4.11 7.42
C PRO A 101 1.59 -5.62 7.53
N TYR A 102 0.59 -6.11 6.80
CA TYR A 102 0.23 -7.52 6.77
C TYR A 102 1.28 -8.35 6.00
N LEU A 103 1.77 -7.86 4.86
CA LEU A 103 2.83 -8.50 4.09
C LEU A 103 4.11 -8.63 4.93
N PHE A 104 4.49 -7.57 5.63
CA PHE A 104 5.66 -7.57 6.49
C PHE A 104 5.51 -8.57 7.65
N TYR A 105 4.35 -8.61 8.31
CA TYR A 105 4.06 -9.62 9.33
C TYR A 105 4.16 -11.04 8.78
N GLN A 106 3.66 -11.27 7.57
CA GLN A 106 3.63 -12.59 6.95
C GLN A 106 5.03 -13.08 6.55
N ILE A 107 5.89 -12.18 6.06
CA ILE A 107 7.31 -12.41 5.80
C ILE A 107 8.06 -12.67 7.11
N TRP A 108 7.87 -11.81 8.12
CA TRP A 108 8.54 -11.95 9.42
C TRP A 108 8.18 -13.27 10.11
N ALA A 109 6.91 -13.66 10.07
CA ALA A 109 6.45 -14.91 10.65
C ALA A 109 6.95 -16.15 9.88
N PHE A 110 7.37 -16.02 8.62
CA PHE A 110 8.10 -17.06 7.89
C PHE A 110 9.59 -17.11 8.26
N VAL A 111 10.22 -15.96 8.51
CA VAL A 111 11.65 -15.86 8.87
C VAL A 111 11.91 -16.29 10.32
N LYS A 112 11.01 -15.95 11.26
CA LYS A 112 11.11 -16.25 12.70
C LYS A 112 11.39 -17.74 13.05
N PRO A 113 10.77 -18.75 12.40
CA PRO A 113 11.11 -20.15 12.66
C PRO A 113 12.49 -20.57 12.14
N GLY A 114 13.07 -19.85 11.17
CA GLY A 114 14.42 -20.12 10.65
C GLY A 114 15.57 -19.51 11.46
N LEU A 115 15.29 -18.61 12.42
CA LEU A 115 16.29 -18.02 13.32
C LEU A 115 16.58 -18.93 14.53
N LYS A 116 17.84 -19.01 14.95
CA LYS A 116 18.25 -19.79 16.14
C LYS A 116 17.48 -19.32 17.39
N PHE A 117 17.09 -20.27 18.24
CA PHE A 117 16.35 -20.05 19.49
C PHE A 117 16.93 -18.93 20.40
N LYS A 118 18.25 -18.68 20.32
CA LYS A 118 18.94 -17.64 21.11
C LYS A 118 18.65 -16.20 20.66
N GLU A 119 18.22 -15.97 19.41
CA GLU A 119 17.93 -14.64 18.87
C GLU A 119 16.42 -14.31 18.88
N LYS A 120 15.59 -15.34 19.02
CA LYS A 120 14.12 -15.24 19.10
C LYS A 120 13.62 -14.38 20.27
N ASN A 121 14.44 -14.22 21.32
CA ASN A 121 14.14 -13.44 22.52
C ASN A 121 14.60 -11.96 22.45
N LEU A 122 15.51 -11.59 21.54
CA LEU A 122 15.89 -10.19 21.32
C LEU A 122 14.94 -9.48 20.34
N ALA A 123 14.30 -10.24 19.47
CA ALA A 123 13.42 -9.72 18.42
C ALA A 123 11.93 -9.74 18.82
N ARG A 124 11.65 -9.32 20.07
CA ARG A 124 10.27 -9.06 20.53
C ARG A 124 9.78 -7.72 20.02
#